data_AF-A0A1V4Q3M1-F1
#
_entry.id   AF-A0A1V4Q3M1-F1
#
_cell.length_a   1.000
_cell.length_b   1.000
_cell.length_c   1.000
_cell.angle_alpha   90.00
_cell.angle_beta   90.00
_cell.angle_gamma   90.00
#
_symmetry.space_group_name_H-M   'P 1'
#
loop_
_entity.id
_entity.type
_entity.pdbx_description
1 polymer ?
#
loop_
_entity_poly.entity_id
_entity_poly.type
_entity_poly.pdbx_seq_one_letter_code
_entity_poly.pdbx_strand_id
1 'polypeptide(L)' 'AVAVLRDQRTPLPSNRTYQLWLVGGANAQPSSAGLVRGSGATDPLLIERIDNSQVLAVTIEPEGGSPQPTTDILGQVSL' A
#
# COMPACT_ATOMS: atom_id res chain seq x y z
N ALA A 1 -0.73 -3.72 12.89
CA ALA A 1 0.61 -3.91 12.29
C ALA A 1 1.23 -2.55 11.98
N VAL A 2 2.55 -2.50 11.75
CA VAL A 2 3.23 -1.28 11.29
C VAL A 2 3.91 -1.60 9.96
N ALA A 3 3.74 -0.73 8.97
CA ALA A 3 4.42 -0.84 7.69
C ALA A 3 5.38 0.34 7.48
N VAL A 4 6.54 0.04 6.91
CA VAL A 4 7.55 1.02 6.53
C VAL A 4 7.99 0.71 5.11
N LEU A 5 7.87 1.68 4.21
CA LEU A 5 8.43 1.58 2.85
C LEU A 5 9.79 2.24 2.85
N ARG A 6 10.84 1.46 2.60
CA ARG A 6 12.21 1.95 2.45
C ARG A 6 12.68 1.82 1.01
N ASP A 7 13.82 2.45 0.71
CA ASP A 7 14.48 2.37 -0.59
C ASP A 7 13.63 2.87 -1.77
N GLN A 8 12.83 3.92 -1.54
CA GLN A 8 12.13 4.67 -2.58
C GLN A 8 13.15 5.52 -3.38
N ARG A 9 14.01 4.84 -4.15
CA ARG A 9 15.18 5.46 -4.82
C ARG A 9 14.81 6.49 -5.88
N THR A 10 13.62 6.35 -6.47
CA THR A 10 13.07 7.29 -7.45
C THR A 10 11.81 7.91 -6.87
N PRO A 11 11.78 9.25 -6.68
CA PRO A 11 10.56 9.92 -6.26
C PRO A 11 9.45 9.66 -7.27
N LEU A 12 8.24 9.40 -6.75
CA LEU A 12 7.08 9.29 -7.61
C LEU A 12 6.73 10.67 -8.22
N PRO A 13 6.13 10.71 -9.42
CA PRO A 13 5.50 11.92 -9.93
C PRO A 13 4.52 12.51 -8.90
N SER A 14 4.36 13.83 -8.87
CA SER A 14 3.57 14.52 -7.82
C SER A 14 2.11 14.07 -7.76
N ASN A 15 1.56 13.55 -8.86
CA ASN A 15 0.19 13.03 -8.94
C ASN A 15 0.08 11.53 -8.62
N ARG A 16 1.08 10.94 -7.95
CA ARG A 16 1.15 9.51 -7.61
C ARG A 16 1.52 9.29 -6.15
N THR A 17 1.01 8.21 -5.58
CA THR A 17 1.29 7.77 -4.20
C THR A 17 1.53 6.26 -4.17
N TYR A 18 2.20 5.77 -3.13
CA TYR A 18 2.07 4.36 -2.79
C TYR A 18 0.77 4.16 -2.03
N GLN A 19 0.08 3.07 -2.33
CA GLN A 19 -1.07 2.61 -1.57
C GLN A 19 -0.83 1.18 -1.11
N LEU A 20 -1.05 0.96 0.18
CA LEU A 20 -0.96 -0.35 0.79
C LEU A 20 -2.36 -0.98 0.82
N TRP A 21 -2.40 -2.29 0.63
CA TRP A 21 -3.63 -3.05 0.50
C TRP A 21 -3.64 -4.24 1.43
N LEU A 22 -4.66 -4.33 2.26
CA LEU A 22 -5.01 -5.53 3.00
C LEU A 22 -5.83 -6.44 2.08
N VAL A 23 -5.28 -7.59 1.75
CA VAL A 23 -5.88 -8.58 0.85
C VAL A 23 -6.25 -9.82 1.65
N GLY A 24 -7.52 -10.20 1.62
CA GLY A 24 -8.02 -11.43 2.21
C GLY A 24 -7.71 -12.67 1.35
N GLY A 25 -8.43 -13.77 1.60
CA GLY A 25 -8.33 -14.97 0.75
C GLY A 25 -8.67 -14.68 -0.73
N ALA A 26 -8.42 -15.64 -1.61
CA ALA A 26 -8.33 -15.48 -3.08
C ALA A 26 -9.44 -14.67 -3.81
N ASN A 27 -10.61 -14.47 -3.19
CA ASN A 27 -11.76 -13.75 -3.77
C ASN A 27 -12.16 -12.48 -3.00
N ALA A 28 -11.42 -12.11 -1.95
CA ALA A 28 -11.70 -10.92 -1.17
C ALA A 28 -11.22 -9.67 -1.93
N GLN A 29 -12.06 -8.64 -1.96
CA GLN A 29 -11.66 -7.34 -2.51
C GLN A 29 -10.56 -6.73 -1.63
N PRO A 30 -9.44 -6.26 -2.23
CA PRO A 30 -8.42 -5.53 -1.49
C PRO A 30 -9.02 -4.30 -0.80
N SER A 31 -8.66 -4.07 0.45
CA SER A 31 -9.04 -2.87 1.19
C SER A 31 -7.83 -1.97 1.40
N SER A 32 -8.02 -0.66 1.28
CA SER A 32 -6.94 0.30 1.50
C SER A 32 -6.46 0.24 2.95
N ALA A 33 -5.18 -0.06 3.14
CA ALA A 33 -4.49 -0.04 4.42
C ALA A 33 -3.92 1.35 4.75
N GLY A 34 -3.77 2.20 3.74
CA GLY A 34 -3.32 3.58 3.86
C GLY A 34 -2.40 4.01 2.71
N LEU A 35 -2.04 5.29 2.73
CA LEU A 35 -1.26 5.94 1.68
C LEU A 35 0.10 6.36 2.21
N VAL A 36 1.13 6.22 1.38
CA VAL A 36 2.50 6.62 1.67
C VAL A 36 3.00 7.48 0.51
N ARG A 37 3.39 8.72 0.81
CA ARG A 37 3.91 9.63 -0.22
C ARG A 37 5.19 9.05 -0.82
N GLY A 38 5.31 9.15 -2.14
CA GLY A 38 6.48 8.65 -2.86
C GLY A 38 7.70 9.57 -2.85
N SER A 39 7.83 10.44 -1.86
CA SER A 39 8.94 11.38 -1.73
C SER A 39 9.27 11.64 -0.26
N GLY A 40 10.57 11.80 0.02
CA GLY A 40 11.08 12.10 1.35
C GLY A 40 11.08 10.92 2.32
N ALA A 41 11.49 11.20 3.57
CA ALA A 41 11.32 10.24 4.66
C ALA A 41 9.82 10.11 4.96
N THR A 42 9.33 8.87 5.02
CA THR A 42 7.94 8.59 5.31
C THR A 42 7.79 8.03 6.71
N ASP A 43 6.84 8.58 7.45
CA ASP A 43 6.48 8.07 8.77
C ASP A 43 5.95 6.64 8.63
N PRO A 44 6.22 5.77 9.62
CA PRO A 44 5.61 4.45 9.66
C PRO A 44 4.08 4.54 9.62
N LEU A 45 3.45 3.69 8.81
CA LEU A 45 2.00 3.60 8.74
C LEU A 45 1.51 2.59 9.78
N LEU A 46 0.64 3.05 10.69
CA LEU A 46 -0.12 2.16 11.57
C LEU A 46 -1.28 1.55 10.78
N ILE A 47 -1.32 0.22 10.72
CA ILE A 47 -2.35 -0.54 10.02
C ILE A 47 -3.21 -1.28 11.04
N GLU A 48 -4.50 -1.00 11.01
CA GLU A 48 -5.53 -1.60 11.86
C GLU A 48 -6.34 -2.65 11.10
N ARG A 49 -7.12 -3.48 11.82
CA ARG A 49 -8.06 -4.45 11.24
C ARG A 49 -7.41 -5.45 10.25
N ILE A 50 -6.26 -5.99 10.65
CA ILE A 50 -5.49 -6.96 9.85
C ILE A 50 -6.01 -8.40 9.96
N ASP A 51 -6.95 -8.65 10.86
CA ASP A 51 -7.44 -9.95 11.31
C ASP A 51 -8.01 -10.84 10.20
N ASN A 52 -8.57 -10.25 9.14
CA ASN A 52 -9.14 -10.99 8.00
C ASN A 52 -8.27 -10.93 6.73
N SER A 53 -7.02 -10.48 6.86
CA SER A 53 -6.09 -10.28 5.75
C SER A 53 -5.00 -11.34 5.76
N GLN A 54 -4.65 -11.87 4.60
CA GLN A 54 -3.57 -12.83 4.43
C GLN A 54 -2.31 -12.19 3.84
N VAL A 55 -2.47 -11.07 3.16
CA VAL A 55 -1.38 -10.38 2.46
C VAL A 55 -1.50 -8.87 2.65
N LEU A 56 -0.37 -8.23 2.89
CA LEU A 56 -0.19 -6.79 2.70
C LEU A 56 0.56 -6.57 1.38
N ALA A 57 -0.11 -5.96 0.41
CA ALA A 57 0.46 -5.64 -0.90
C ALA A 57 0.66 -4.13 -1.07
N VAL A 58 1.53 -3.73 -1.99
CA VAL A 58 1.77 -2.31 -2.33
C VAL A 58 1.69 -2.10 -3.85
N THR A 59 1.05 -1.00 -4.25
CA THR A 59 0.98 -0.51 -5.64
C THR A 59 1.31 0.98 -5.70
N ILE A 60 1.46 1.52 -6.92
CA ILE A 60 1.52 2.96 -7.15
C ILE A 60 0.19 3.43 -7.71
N GLU A 61 -0.50 4.29 -6.98
CA GLU A 61 -1.84 4.77 -7.33
C GLU A 61 -1.84 6.26 -7.66
N PRO A 62 -2.92 6.81 -8.24
CA PRO A 62 -3.15 8.25 -8.30
C PRO A 62 -3.05 8.90 -6.90
N GLU A 63 -2.67 10.16 -6.85
CA GLU A 63 -2.75 10.95 -5.61
C GLU A 63 -4.16 10.88 -5.02
N GLY A 64 -4.25 10.67 -3.69
CA GLY A 64 -5.52 10.39 -3.00
C GLY A 64 -5.89 8.90 -2.96
N GLY A 65 -5.17 8.04 -3.67
CA GLY A 65 -5.38 6.61 -3.70
C GLY A 65 -6.47 6.19 -4.69
N SER A 66 -6.88 4.93 -4.59
CA SER A 66 -7.89 4.31 -5.43
C SER A 66 -8.82 3.41 -4.61
N PRO A 67 -10.05 3.14 -5.10
CA PRO A 67 -10.97 2.20 -4.46
C PRO A 67 -10.57 0.73 -4.66
N GLN A 68 -9.80 0.44 -5.71
CA GLN A 68 -9.19 -0.85 -6.01
C GLN A 68 -7.80 -0.62 -6.63
N PRO A 69 -6.88 -1.60 -6.58
CA PRO A 69 -5.58 -1.48 -7.25
C PRO A 69 -5.75 -1.13 -8.74
N THR A 70 -5.03 -0.11 -9.22
CA THR A 70 -5.04 0.28 -10.65
C THR A 70 -3.73 -0.04 -11.37
N THR A 71 -2.69 -0.44 -10.62
CA THR A 71 -1.40 -0.84 -11.17
C THR A 71 -0.94 -2.18 -10.61
N ASP A 72 0.11 -2.74 -11.24
CA ASP A 72 0.72 -3.98 -10.80
C ASP A 72 1.28 -3.88 -9.37
N ILE A 73 1.24 -5.01 -8.67
CA ILE A 73 1.83 -5.15 -7.34
C ILE A 73 3.34 -4.98 -7.45
N LEU A 74 3.89 -4.04 -6.69
CA LEU A 74 5.34 -3.83 -6.58
C LEU A 74 5.99 -4.81 -5.60
N GLY A 75 5.23 -5.23 -4.59
CA GLY A 75 5.70 -6.13 -3.55
C GLY A 75 4.56 -6.52 -2.61
N GLN A 76 4.77 -7.62 -1.90
CA GLN A 76 3.81 -8.13 -0.93
C GLN A 76 4.49 -8.90 0.19
N VAL A 77 3.85 -8.93 1.36
CA VAL A 77 4.25 -9.75 2.50
C VAL A 77 3.03 -10.51 3.02
N SER A 78 3.24 -11.76 3.43
CA SER A 78 2.20 -12.54 4.13
C SER A 78 2.00 -11.97 5.54
N LEU A 79 0.75 -11.99 6.00
CA LEU A 79 0.33 -11.55 7.33
C LEU A 79 0.01 -12.74 8.25
#